data_AF-A0A941CL08-F1
#
_entry.id   AF-A0A941CL08-F1
#
_cell.length_a   1.000
_cell.length_b   1.000
_cell.length_c   1.000
_cell.angle_alpha   90.00
_cell.angle_beta   90.00
_cell.angle_gamma   90.00
#
_symmetry.space_group_name_H-M   'P 1'
#
loop_
_entity.id
_entity.type
_entity.pdbx_description
1 polymer ?
#
loop_
_entity_poly.entity_id
_entity_poly.type
_entity_poly.pdbx_seq_one_letter_code
_entity_poly.pdbx_strand_id
1 'polypeptide(L)'
;MNIYDSILEYLYKNQDKGFLEISHICPDKEKSTRIAKELKKDGLIIFKQKRLMGSGKTPPFRGHPKLEITRLGIEKYEREITELKGETLKMDENTIQTLESLKNGKSITLTKDSPNEISELIINLKNLGVLHKPTRFGYACDLSNRKYITKLIELKSWEKFLDWSENENSKSDFINDFSGSTIGQVNQSSEKMDLKSPITQKTVHKTAKETKKKSWVEILAWLIGIIAGLVAIYEFIITNLTN
;
A
#
# COMPACT_ATOMS: atom_id res chain seq x y z
N MET A 1 -11.74 15.17 -11.10
CA MET A 1 -10.75 14.45 -11.92
C MET A 1 -11.01 14.79 -13.38
N ASN A 2 -10.00 15.28 -14.10
CA ASN A 2 -10.15 15.68 -15.49
C ASN A 2 -10.31 14.43 -16.38
N ILE A 3 -10.96 14.55 -17.54
CA ILE A 3 -11.16 13.42 -18.45
C ILE A 3 -9.83 12.83 -18.96
N TYR A 4 -8.80 13.66 -19.07
CA TYR A 4 -7.44 13.24 -19.47
C TYR A 4 -6.84 12.32 -18.39
N ASP A 5 -6.90 12.74 -17.12
CA ASP A 5 -6.40 11.97 -15.98
C ASP A 5 -7.13 10.63 -15.87
N SER A 6 -8.45 10.63 -16.01
CA SER A 6 -9.26 9.40 -15.98
C SER A 6 -8.88 8.43 -17.11
N ILE A 7 -8.53 8.94 -18.29
CA ILE A 7 -8.05 8.11 -19.40
C ILE A 7 -6.65 7.56 -19.10
N LEU A 8 -5.72 8.40 -18.64
CA LEU A 8 -4.36 7.96 -18.31
C LEU A 8 -4.35 6.94 -17.18
N GLU A 9 -5.14 7.15 -16.12
CA GLU A 9 -5.32 6.19 -15.03
C GLU A 9 -5.84 4.84 -15.54
N TYR A 10 -6.89 4.87 -16.37
CA TYR A 10 -7.47 3.66 -16.92
C TYR A 10 -6.46 2.87 -17.76
N LEU A 11 -5.71 3.57 -18.61
CA LEU A 11 -4.70 2.92 -19.45
C LEU A 11 -3.51 2.42 -18.62
N TYR A 12 -3.06 3.17 -17.62
CA TYR A 12 -1.99 2.77 -16.71
C TYR A 12 -2.36 1.48 -15.95
N LYS A 13 -3.58 1.40 -15.40
CA LYS A 13 -4.08 0.20 -14.70
C LYS A 13 -4.22 -1.04 -15.59
N ASN A 14 -4.21 -0.87 -16.90
CA ASN A 14 -4.44 -1.94 -17.87
C ASN A 14 -3.34 -1.98 -18.94
N GLN A 15 -2.13 -1.49 -18.62
CA GLN A 15 -1.03 -1.38 -19.57
C GLN A 15 -0.58 -2.74 -20.14
N ASP A 16 -0.85 -3.83 -19.44
CA ASP A 16 -0.60 -5.22 -19.86
C ASP A 16 -1.54 -5.69 -20.99
N LYS A 17 -2.66 -5.01 -21.20
CA LYS A 17 -3.70 -5.40 -22.19
C LYS A 17 -3.52 -4.74 -23.56
N GLY A 18 -2.54 -3.84 -23.71
CA GLY A 18 -2.27 -3.12 -24.96
C GLY A 18 -3.35 -2.13 -25.34
N PHE A 19 -3.91 -2.23 -26.56
CA PHE A 19 -4.87 -1.27 -27.10
C PHE A 19 -6.28 -1.42 -26.53
N LEU A 20 -6.74 -0.41 -25.79
CA LEU A 20 -8.01 -0.39 -25.07
C LEU A 20 -8.98 0.66 -25.61
N GLU A 21 -10.27 0.33 -25.60
CA GLU A 21 -11.33 1.24 -26.02
C GLU A 21 -11.86 2.04 -24.82
N ILE A 22 -11.98 3.36 -24.98
CA ILE A 22 -12.38 4.27 -23.89
C ILE A 22 -13.85 4.70 -23.97
N SER A 23 -14.71 3.97 -24.70
CA SER A 23 -16.13 4.32 -24.89
C SER A 23 -16.92 4.39 -23.57
N HIS A 24 -16.49 3.67 -22.54
CA HIS A 24 -17.06 3.75 -21.18
C HIS A 24 -16.67 5.02 -20.41
N ILE A 25 -15.53 5.66 -20.74
CA ILE A 25 -15.07 6.92 -20.14
C ILE A 25 -15.53 8.12 -20.97
N CYS A 26 -15.47 7.98 -22.29
CA CYS A 26 -15.87 8.99 -23.27
C CYS A 26 -16.78 8.35 -24.34
N PRO A 27 -18.11 8.33 -24.10
CA PRO A 27 -19.08 7.73 -25.02
C PRO A 27 -19.18 8.46 -26.37
N ASP A 28 -18.82 9.74 -26.41
CA ASP A 28 -18.81 10.53 -27.64
C ASP A 28 -17.57 10.18 -28.47
N LYS A 29 -17.82 9.71 -29.69
CA LYS A 29 -16.76 9.27 -30.61
C LYS A 29 -15.90 10.41 -31.15
N GLU A 30 -16.49 11.57 -31.42
CA GLU A 30 -15.75 12.72 -31.94
C GLU A 30 -14.88 13.32 -30.84
N LYS A 31 -15.46 13.46 -29.65
CA LYS A 31 -14.76 13.92 -28.46
C LYS A 31 -13.61 12.98 -28.08
N SER A 32 -13.84 11.67 -28.03
CA SER A 32 -12.78 10.69 -27.75
C SER A 32 -11.68 10.70 -28.80
N THR A 33 -12.02 10.88 -30.08
CA THR A 33 -11.02 11.03 -31.16
C THR A 33 -10.20 12.30 -31.00
N ARG A 34 -10.82 13.42 -30.61
CA ARG A 34 -10.13 14.68 -30.36
C ARG A 34 -9.14 14.55 -29.19
N ILE A 35 -9.60 14.03 -28.05
CA ILE A 35 -8.77 13.81 -26.87
C ILE A 35 -7.61 12.86 -27.19
N ALA A 36 -7.87 11.77 -27.92
CA ALA A 36 -6.82 10.83 -28.32
C ALA A 36 -5.75 11.48 -29.21
N LYS A 37 -6.13 12.43 -30.08
CA LYS A 37 -5.16 13.18 -30.89
C LYS A 37 -4.33 14.14 -30.06
N GLU A 38 -4.94 14.80 -29.08
CA GLU A 38 -4.25 15.71 -28.16
C GLU A 38 -3.24 14.93 -27.30
N LEU A 39 -3.67 13.85 -26.63
CA LEU A 39 -2.77 12.98 -25.85
C LEU A 39 -1.65 12.36 -26.69
N LYS A 40 -1.93 12.03 -27.96
CA LYS A 40 -0.90 11.55 -28.89
C LYS A 40 0.08 12.65 -29.29
N LYS A 41 -0.39 13.88 -29.48
CA LYS A 41 0.47 15.03 -29.79
C LYS A 41 1.46 15.29 -28.66
N ASP A 42 1.02 15.07 -27.42
CA ASP A 42 1.84 15.18 -26.22
C ASP A 42 2.72 13.93 -25.97
N GLY A 43 2.65 12.92 -26.85
CA GLY A 43 3.44 11.69 -26.77
C GLY A 43 3.00 10.72 -25.67
N LEU A 44 1.88 10.97 -24.99
CA LEU A 44 1.41 10.21 -23.82
C LEU A 44 0.73 8.89 -24.18
N ILE A 45 0.19 8.79 -25.39
CA ILE A 45 -0.50 7.59 -25.88
C ILE A 45 -0.17 7.31 -27.35
N ILE A 46 -0.40 6.07 -27.75
CA ILE A 46 -0.56 5.65 -29.14
C ILE A 46 -2.04 5.32 -29.35
N PHE A 47 -2.61 5.63 -30.51
CA PHE A 47 -3.97 5.19 -30.83
C PHE A 47 -4.12 4.61 -32.23
N LYS A 48 -5.05 3.64 -32.31
CA LYS A 48 -5.53 3.01 -33.55
C LYS A 48 -7.02 3.26 -33.67
N GLN A 49 -7.49 3.66 -34.85
CA GLN A 49 -8.91 3.85 -35.12
C GLN A 49 -9.27 3.12 -36.41
N LYS A 50 -10.14 2.11 -36.31
CA LYS A 50 -10.60 1.36 -37.47
C LYS A 50 -11.49 2.26 -38.33
N ARG A 51 -11.18 2.34 -39.63
CA ARG A 51 -12.10 2.86 -40.64
C ARG A 51 -12.90 1.67 -41.16
N LEU A 52 -14.21 1.69 -40.95
CA LEU A 52 -15.11 0.73 -41.55
C LEU A 52 -15.59 1.32 -42.87
N MET A 53 -15.24 0.65 -43.98
CA MET A 53 -15.83 0.98 -45.27
C MET A 53 -17.31 0.60 -45.22
N GLY A 54 -18.18 1.57 -45.51
CA GLY A 54 -19.60 1.28 -45.72
C GLY A 54 -19.77 0.44 -46.97
N SER A 55 -20.75 -0.46 -46.97
CA SER A 55 -21.19 -1.11 -48.21
C SER A 55 -21.94 -0.07 -49.06
N GLY A 56 -21.43 0.25 -50.26
CA GLY A 56 -22.11 1.11 -51.24
C GLY A 56 -21.95 2.62 -51.01
N LYS A 57 -23.07 3.37 -51.04
CA LYS A 57 -23.13 4.85 -50.99
C LYS A 57 -22.97 5.46 -49.59
N THR A 58 -22.71 4.66 -48.56
CA THR A 58 -22.58 5.17 -47.19
C THR A 58 -21.16 5.64 -46.91
N PRO A 59 -20.97 6.86 -46.38
CA PRO A 59 -19.65 7.37 -46.08
C PRO A 59 -18.96 6.48 -45.02
N PRO A 60 -17.62 6.36 -45.07
CA PRO A 60 -16.89 5.49 -44.17
C PRO A 60 -17.09 5.90 -42.70
N PHE A 61 -17.47 4.94 -41.87
CA PHE A 61 -17.66 5.15 -40.43
C PHE A 61 -16.34 4.91 -39.68
N ARG A 62 -16.02 5.79 -38.74
CA ARG A 62 -14.90 5.58 -37.81
C ARG A 62 -15.38 4.80 -36.59
N GLY A 63 -14.63 3.84 -36.08
CA GLY A 63 -14.90 3.25 -34.76
C GLY A 63 -14.43 4.18 -33.63
N HIS A 64 -14.70 3.85 -32.37
CA HIS A 64 -14.00 4.50 -31.26
C HIS A 64 -12.48 4.27 -31.37
N PRO A 65 -11.66 5.24 -30.96
CA PRO A 65 -10.22 5.03 -30.92
C PRO A 65 -9.87 4.00 -29.83
N LYS A 66 -8.95 3.10 -30.15
CA LYS A 66 -8.29 2.24 -29.18
C LYS A 66 -6.95 2.86 -28.81
N LEU A 67 -6.68 3.03 -27.53
CA LEU A 67 -5.54 3.75 -26.99
C LEU A 67 -4.61 2.78 -26.24
N GLU A 68 -3.32 3.06 -26.27
CA GLU A 68 -2.30 2.39 -25.49
C GLU A 68 -1.42 3.46 -24.85
N ILE A 69 -1.11 3.34 -23.57
CA ILE A 69 -0.25 4.31 -22.87
C ILE A 69 1.21 4.12 -23.31
N THR A 70 1.91 5.22 -23.54
CA THR A 70 3.35 5.17 -23.82
C THR A 70 4.15 5.19 -22.52
N ARG A 71 5.45 4.91 -22.63
CA ARG A 71 6.39 5.13 -21.53
C ARG A 71 6.33 6.57 -20.98
N LEU A 72 6.25 7.57 -21.87
CA LEU A 72 6.13 8.97 -21.45
C LEU A 72 4.81 9.25 -20.71
N GLY A 73 3.72 8.62 -21.15
CA GLY A 73 2.42 8.68 -20.46
C GLY A 73 2.47 8.08 -19.06
N ILE A 74 3.16 6.94 -18.91
CA ILE A 74 3.39 6.29 -17.61
C ILE A 74 4.19 7.21 -16.70
N GLU A 75 5.35 7.70 -17.16
CA GLU A 75 6.24 8.56 -16.37
C GLU A 75 5.52 9.85 -15.93
N LYS A 76 4.68 10.42 -16.80
CA LYS A 76 3.85 11.59 -16.45
C LYS A 76 2.82 11.25 -15.38
N TYR A 77 2.10 10.14 -15.53
CA TYR A 77 1.07 9.72 -14.57
C TYR A 77 1.67 9.35 -13.21
N GLU A 78 2.81 8.67 -13.18
CA GLU A 78 3.55 8.36 -11.96
C GLU A 78 4.07 9.63 -11.28
N ARG A 79 4.56 10.61 -12.05
CA ARG A 79 4.96 11.91 -11.51
C ARG A 79 3.77 12.65 -10.92
N GLU A 80 2.65 12.73 -11.62
CA GLU A 80 1.43 13.36 -11.11
C GLU A 80 0.90 12.65 -9.85
N ILE A 81 0.94 11.32 -9.80
CA ILE A 81 0.64 10.56 -8.57
C ILE A 81 1.66 10.89 -7.47
N THR A 82 2.94 11.01 -7.80
CA THR A 82 4.00 11.29 -6.82
C THR A 82 3.93 12.73 -6.33
N GLU A 83 3.52 13.68 -7.17
CA GLU A 83 3.26 15.08 -6.81
C GLU A 83 1.95 15.22 -6.03
N LEU A 84 0.92 14.41 -6.30
CA LEU A 84 -0.29 14.33 -5.50
C LEU A 84 -0.04 13.65 -4.14
N LYS A 85 0.79 12.60 -4.11
CA LYS A 85 1.35 12.04 -2.86
C LYS A 85 2.38 12.98 -2.22
N GLY A 86 2.90 13.90 -3.02
CA GLY A 86 3.85 14.97 -2.72
C GLY A 86 3.16 16.28 -2.35
N GLU A 87 1.84 16.29 -2.16
CA GLU A 87 1.27 17.00 -1.02
C GLU A 87 1.83 16.33 0.25
N THR A 88 3.15 16.53 0.43
CA THR A 88 3.94 16.14 1.58
C THR A 88 3.09 16.47 2.78
N LEU A 89 2.75 15.44 3.54
CA LEU A 89 2.10 15.54 4.82
C LEU A 89 2.70 16.74 5.56
N LYS A 90 1.99 17.86 5.56
CA LYS A 90 2.57 19.13 5.96
C LYS A 90 2.80 19.03 7.45
N MET A 91 4.06 19.02 7.84
CA MET A 91 4.48 19.01 9.25
C MET A 91 4.34 20.43 9.81
N ASP A 92 3.11 20.95 9.76
CA ASP A 92 2.73 22.24 10.33
C ASP A 92 2.70 22.18 11.87
N GLU A 93 2.58 23.34 12.50
CA GLU A 93 2.62 23.45 13.97
C GLU A 93 1.53 22.60 14.64
N ASN A 94 0.33 22.55 14.03
CA ASN A 94 -0.79 21.76 14.53
C ASN A 94 -0.50 20.25 14.47
N THR A 95 0.09 19.78 13.37
CA THR A 95 0.52 18.39 13.18
C THR A 95 1.60 18.02 14.18
N ILE A 96 2.59 18.89 14.40
CA ILE A 96 3.65 18.67 15.40
C ILE A 96 3.05 18.60 16.81
N GLN A 97 2.19 19.54 17.20
CA GLN A 97 1.53 19.54 18.50
C GLN A 97 0.69 18.28 18.74
N THR A 98 0.05 17.79 17.67
CA THR A 98 -0.72 16.54 17.67
C THR A 98 0.19 15.33 17.91
N LEU A 99 1.34 15.26 17.23
CA LEU A 99 2.34 14.21 17.45
C LEU A 99 2.96 14.29 18.84
N GLU A 100 3.23 15.48 19.37
CA GLU A 100 3.71 15.66 20.75
C GLU A 100 2.70 15.17 21.77
N SER A 101 1.41 15.43 21.55
CA SER A 101 0.34 14.92 22.41
C SER A 101 0.33 13.39 22.43
N LEU A 102 0.46 12.74 21.27
CA LEU A 102 0.60 11.27 21.16
C LEU A 102 1.85 10.75 21.86
N LYS A 103 2.99 11.40 21.64
CA LYS A 103 4.26 11.06 22.29
C LYS A 103 4.13 11.09 23.82
N ASN A 104 3.36 12.03 24.35
CA ASN A 104 3.13 12.17 25.79
C ASN A 104 2.04 11.22 26.32
N GLY A 105 1.51 10.32 25.49
CA GLY A 105 0.53 9.30 25.87
C GLY A 105 -0.92 9.76 25.85
N LYS A 106 -1.21 10.95 25.31
CA LYS A 106 -2.60 11.36 25.07
C LYS A 106 -3.16 10.60 23.87
N SER A 107 -4.46 10.32 23.91
CA SER A 107 -5.17 9.79 22.75
C SER A 107 -5.76 10.92 21.92
N ILE A 108 -5.86 10.70 20.60
CA ILE A 108 -6.51 11.60 19.66
C ILE A 108 -7.77 10.94 19.14
N THR A 109 -8.85 11.69 19.04
CA THR A 109 -10.07 11.22 18.39
C THR A 109 -10.21 11.89 17.03
N LEU A 110 -10.29 11.10 15.96
CA LEU A 110 -10.55 11.62 14.63
C LEU A 110 -12.06 11.85 14.44
N THR A 111 -12.42 13.07 14.08
CA THR A 111 -13.79 13.50 13.75
C THR A 111 -13.88 13.89 12.28
N LYS A 112 -15.10 14.11 11.76
CA LYS A 112 -15.29 14.58 10.37
C LYS A 112 -14.70 15.98 10.13
N ASP A 113 -14.54 16.76 11.19
CA ASP A 113 -14.02 18.13 11.14
C ASP A 113 -12.49 18.17 11.37
N SER A 114 -11.86 17.01 11.56
CA SER A 114 -10.41 16.93 11.71
C SER A 114 -9.72 17.33 10.40
N PRO A 115 -8.62 18.10 10.44
CA PRO A 115 -7.83 18.40 9.24
C PRO A 115 -7.47 17.12 8.49
N ASN A 116 -7.53 17.18 7.16
CA ASN A 116 -7.26 16.03 6.30
C ASN A 116 -5.84 15.50 6.52
N GLU A 117 -4.89 16.42 6.70
CA GLU A 117 -3.47 16.14 6.94
C GLU A 117 -3.29 15.31 8.23
N ILE A 118 -3.93 15.72 9.33
CA ILE A 118 -3.89 14.99 10.60
C ILE A 118 -4.57 13.63 10.45
N SER A 119 -5.72 13.57 9.79
CA SER A 119 -6.47 12.33 9.59
C SER A 119 -5.64 11.31 8.81
N GLU A 120 -5.03 11.74 7.72
CA GLU A 120 -4.14 10.93 6.89
C GLU A 120 -2.91 10.45 7.66
N LEU A 121 -2.25 11.35 8.41
CA LEU A 121 -1.10 11.00 9.25
C LEU A 121 -1.41 9.93 10.27
N ILE A 122 -2.50 10.09 11.00
CA ILE A 122 -2.91 9.16 12.05
C ILE A 122 -3.25 7.79 11.45
N ILE A 123 -3.92 7.77 10.29
CA ILE A 123 -4.21 6.52 9.57
C ILE A 123 -2.92 5.84 9.13
N ASN A 124 -1.97 6.60 8.56
CA ASN A 124 -0.69 6.08 8.10
C ASN A 124 0.14 5.50 9.25
N LEU A 125 0.27 6.23 10.36
CA LEU A 125 0.97 5.76 11.55
C LEU A 125 0.31 4.51 12.16
N LYS A 126 -1.02 4.42 12.13
CA LYS A 126 -1.75 3.23 12.58
C LYS A 126 -1.51 2.04 11.64
N ASN A 127 -1.43 2.26 10.33
CA ASN A 127 -1.13 1.19 9.37
C ASN A 127 0.31 0.68 9.48
N LEU A 128 1.25 1.55 9.89
CA LEU A 128 2.63 1.17 10.24
C LEU A 128 2.74 0.46 11.61
N GLY A 129 1.64 0.30 12.33
CA GLY A 129 1.63 -0.32 13.66
C GLY A 129 2.22 0.56 14.77
N VAL A 130 2.50 1.83 14.51
CA VAL A 130 2.99 2.79 15.51
C VAL A 130 1.86 3.15 16.49
N LEU A 131 0.65 3.35 15.98
CA LEU A 131 -0.53 3.65 16.77
C LEU A 131 -1.46 2.45 16.86
N HIS A 132 -2.08 2.29 18.03
CA HIS A 132 -3.20 1.38 18.21
C HIS A 132 -4.51 2.15 18.38
N LYS A 133 -5.63 1.41 18.34
CA LYS A 133 -6.98 1.96 18.33
C LYS A 133 -7.74 1.56 19.60
N PRO A 134 -7.59 2.31 20.71
CA PRO A 134 -8.25 1.95 21.97
C PRO A 134 -9.78 2.11 21.91
N THR A 135 -10.30 2.98 21.03
CA THR A 135 -11.74 3.19 20.85
C THR A 135 -12.11 3.27 19.36
N ARG A 136 -13.42 3.25 19.03
CA ARG A 136 -13.89 3.26 17.63
C ARG A 136 -13.37 4.44 16.80
N PHE A 137 -13.04 5.57 17.42
CA PHE A 137 -12.53 6.76 16.75
C PHE A 137 -11.24 7.32 17.38
N GLY A 138 -10.79 6.72 18.48
CA GLY A 138 -9.59 7.13 19.22
C GLY A 138 -8.35 6.34 18.81
N TYR A 139 -7.22 7.03 18.76
CA TYR A 139 -5.90 6.50 18.46
C TYR A 139 -4.94 6.88 19.59
N ALA A 140 -4.07 5.95 19.97
CA ALA A 140 -3.07 6.16 21.01
C ALA A 140 -1.75 5.49 20.63
N CYS A 141 -0.66 5.96 21.25
CA CYS A 141 0.68 5.46 21.03
C CYS A 141 1.18 4.76 22.30
N ASP A 142 1.60 3.50 22.16
CA ASP A 142 2.22 2.74 23.24
C ASP A 142 3.62 3.28 23.56
N LEU A 143 4.07 3.06 24.79
CA LEU A 143 5.39 3.51 25.25
C LEU A 143 6.52 3.01 24.33
N SER A 144 6.44 1.75 23.88
CA SER A 144 7.42 1.14 22.97
C SER A 144 7.51 1.83 21.61
N ASN A 145 6.43 2.46 21.16
CA ASN A 145 6.31 3.05 19.82
C ASN A 145 6.58 4.56 19.80
N ARG A 146 6.75 5.20 20.97
CA ARG A 146 7.06 6.64 21.06
C ARG A 146 8.37 7.05 20.39
N LYS A 147 9.30 6.10 20.18
CA LYS A 147 10.53 6.33 19.41
C LYS A 147 10.24 6.74 17.97
N TYR A 148 9.23 6.11 17.33
CA TYR A 148 8.82 6.43 15.97
C TYR A 148 8.21 7.83 15.88
N ILE A 149 7.33 8.18 16.82
CA ILE A 149 6.74 9.52 16.88
C ILE A 149 7.82 10.59 17.11
N THR A 150 8.77 10.34 18.01
CA THR A 150 9.89 11.27 18.26
C THR A 150 10.72 11.48 17.01
N LYS A 151 11.04 10.40 16.29
CA LYS A 151 11.83 10.50 15.05
C LYS A 151 11.07 11.23 13.94
N LEU A 152 9.77 10.98 13.81
CA LEU A 152 8.93 11.69 12.85
C LEU A 152 8.93 13.21 13.12
N ILE A 153 8.81 13.63 14.38
CA ILE A 153 8.87 15.05 14.78
C ILE A 153 10.26 15.65 14.45
N GLU A 154 11.34 14.92 14.71
CA GLU A 154 12.71 15.36 14.43
C GLU A 154 12.95 15.58 12.92
N LEU A 155 12.53 14.62 12.10
CA LEU A 155 12.79 14.63 10.66
C LEU A 155 11.91 15.62 9.91
N LYS A 156 10.74 15.98 10.46
CA LYS A 156 9.74 16.87 9.85
C LYS A 156 9.42 16.52 8.38
N SER A 157 9.55 15.24 8.04
CA SER A 157 9.36 14.74 6.68
C SER A 157 8.92 13.29 6.78
N TRP A 158 7.77 13.02 6.16
CA TRP A 158 7.20 11.67 6.12
C TRP A 158 8.09 10.69 5.36
N GLU A 159 8.62 11.11 4.21
CA GLU A 159 9.52 10.28 3.37
C GLU A 159 10.79 9.90 4.13
N LYS A 160 11.48 10.88 4.73
CA LYS A 160 12.68 10.61 5.54
C LYS A 160 12.39 9.69 6.72
N PHE A 161 11.19 9.80 7.30
CA PHE A 161 10.76 8.92 8.38
C PHE A 161 10.53 7.48 7.90
N LEU A 162 9.92 7.28 6.72
CA LEU A 162 9.74 5.95 6.15
C LEU A 162 11.09 5.27 5.91
N ASP A 163 12.02 5.96 5.23
CA ASP A 163 13.38 5.46 4.98
C ASP A 163 14.09 5.05 6.28
N TRP A 164 13.96 5.88 7.33
CA TRP A 164 14.53 5.56 8.64
C TRP A 164 13.85 4.35 9.28
N SER A 165 12.52 4.25 9.21
CA SER A 165 11.74 3.21 9.89
C SER A 165 11.99 1.81 9.31
N GLU A 166 12.23 1.70 8.00
CA GLU A 166 12.59 0.45 7.33
C GLU A 166 13.95 -0.06 7.83
N ASN A 167 14.92 0.84 7.99
CA ASN A 167 16.25 0.51 8.49
C ASN A 167 16.26 0.17 9.99
N GLU A 168 15.35 0.77 10.78
CA GLU A 168 15.25 0.51 12.22
C GLU A 168 14.60 -0.85 12.53
N ASN A 169 13.57 -1.23 11.77
CA ASN A 169 12.95 -2.57 11.90
C ASN A 169 13.92 -3.69 11.54
N SER A 170 14.92 -3.40 10.70
CA SER A 170 15.98 -4.33 10.33
C SER A 170 17.02 -4.55 11.44
N LYS A 171 17.03 -3.72 12.50
CA LYS A 171 17.98 -3.81 13.62
C LYS A 171 17.45 -4.58 14.84
N SER A 172 16.16 -4.93 14.89
CA SER A 172 15.55 -5.55 16.08
C SER A 172 15.66 -7.09 16.13
N ASP A 173 16.42 -7.72 15.25
CA ASP A 173 16.70 -9.15 15.34
C ASP A 173 17.92 -9.41 16.26
N PHE A 174 17.63 -10.04 17.41
CA PHE A 174 18.53 -10.60 18.44
C PHE A 174 19.19 -9.64 19.44
N ILE A 175 18.71 -9.69 20.70
CA ILE A 175 19.39 -10.31 21.86
C ILE A 175 18.30 -10.55 22.92
N ASN A 176 17.80 -11.79 23.03
CA ASN A 176 17.14 -12.27 24.24
C ASN A 176 18.23 -12.89 25.11
N ASP A 177 18.88 -12.06 25.92
CA ASP A 177 19.81 -12.52 26.94
C ASP A 177 19.02 -12.99 28.16
N PHE A 178 18.71 -14.29 28.20
CA PHE A 178 18.09 -14.95 29.35
C PHE A 178 19.13 -15.39 30.40
N SER A 179 20.19 -14.60 30.61
CA SER A 179 21.24 -14.90 31.58
C SER A 179 20.98 -14.32 32.99
N GLY A 180 19.76 -13.88 33.31
CA GLY A 180 19.53 -13.06 34.51
C GLY A 180 18.21 -13.19 35.27
N SER A 181 17.51 -14.33 35.33
CA SER A 181 16.42 -14.47 36.31
C SER A 181 16.36 -15.85 36.96
N THR A 182 16.89 -15.87 38.17
CA THR A 182 17.01 -17.00 39.09
C THR A 182 15.86 -16.94 40.09
N ILE A 183 15.14 -18.05 40.21
CA ILE A 183 14.42 -18.56 41.41
C ILE A 183 13.21 -17.76 41.92
N GLY A 184 12.03 -18.31 41.65
CA GLY A 184 10.80 -18.11 42.42
C GLY A 184 10.21 -19.46 42.82
N GLN A 185 10.79 -20.05 43.86
CA GLN A 185 10.28 -21.23 44.56
C GLN A 185 9.09 -20.80 45.43
N VAL A 186 7.86 -21.27 45.15
CA VAL A 186 6.74 -21.21 46.12
C VAL A 186 5.86 -22.47 46.03
N ASN A 187 6.14 -23.38 46.97
CA ASN A 187 5.34 -24.40 47.65
C ASN A 187 4.09 -25.00 46.96
N GLN A 188 4.23 -26.27 46.57
CA GLN A 188 3.14 -27.25 46.64
C GLN A 188 2.88 -27.62 48.11
N SER A 189 1.68 -27.38 48.62
CA SER A 189 1.14 -28.17 49.72
C SER A 189 -0.20 -28.78 49.31
N SER A 190 -0.32 -30.06 49.60
CA SER A 190 -1.49 -30.89 49.38
C SER A 190 -2.45 -30.73 50.56
N GLU A 191 -3.73 -30.45 50.30
CA GLU A 191 -4.79 -30.98 51.15
C GLU A 191 -6.13 -31.08 50.41
N LYS A 192 -6.79 -32.20 50.69
CA LYS A 192 -8.03 -32.69 50.10
C LYS A 192 -9.23 -31.86 50.56
N MET A 193 -10.18 -31.61 49.66
CA MET A 193 -11.59 -31.84 49.98
C MET A 193 -12.44 -31.95 48.71
N ASP A 194 -13.28 -32.98 48.72
CA ASP A 194 -14.25 -33.38 47.71
C ASP A 194 -15.27 -32.29 47.35
N LEU A 195 -15.77 -32.28 46.10
CA LEU A 195 -17.17 -32.56 45.77
C LEU A 195 -17.52 -32.31 44.29
N LYS A 196 -18.04 -33.39 43.68
CA LYS A 196 -19.10 -33.47 42.64
C LYS A 196 -18.78 -33.17 41.16
N SER A 197 -19.14 -34.19 40.38
CA SER A 197 -18.95 -34.49 38.96
C SER A 197 -19.82 -33.65 37.97
N PRO A 198 -19.87 -33.98 36.66
CA PRO A 198 -19.33 -33.13 35.60
C PRO A 198 -20.43 -32.51 34.71
N ILE A 199 -20.30 -31.25 34.34
CA ILE A 199 -21.20 -30.65 33.35
C ILE A 199 -20.58 -30.81 31.96
N THR A 200 -21.16 -31.76 31.22
CA THR A 200 -21.07 -31.90 29.77
C THR A 200 -21.29 -30.56 29.06
N GLN A 201 -20.24 -29.98 28.48
CA GLN A 201 -20.40 -28.95 27.44
C GLN A 201 -20.36 -29.61 26.07
N LYS A 202 -21.50 -29.53 25.37
CA LYS A 202 -21.67 -29.90 23.97
C LYS A 202 -20.62 -29.20 23.11
N THR A 203 -19.78 -29.99 22.46
CA THR A 203 -18.96 -29.61 21.32
C THR A 203 -19.90 -29.17 20.19
N VAL A 204 -20.08 -27.85 20.02
CA VAL A 204 -20.60 -27.30 18.77
C VAL A 204 -19.39 -27.01 17.89
N HIS A 205 -19.18 -27.89 16.90
CA HIS A 205 -18.30 -27.65 15.78
C HIS A 205 -18.64 -26.30 15.14
N LYS A 206 -17.79 -25.29 15.34
CA LYS A 206 -17.66 -24.20 14.37
C LYS A 206 -16.55 -24.56 13.40
N THR A 207 -16.96 -25.12 12.28
CA THR A 207 -16.21 -25.06 11.02
C THR A 207 -16.02 -23.60 10.63
N ALA A 208 -14.84 -23.06 10.89
CA ALA A 208 -14.29 -21.94 10.14
C ALA A 208 -12.89 -22.35 9.73
N LYS A 209 -12.68 -22.52 8.42
CA LYS A 209 -11.34 -22.72 7.84
C LYS A 209 -10.47 -21.55 8.30
N GLU A 210 -9.61 -21.78 9.28
CA GLU A 210 -8.48 -20.91 9.54
C GLU A 210 -7.65 -20.91 8.25
N THR A 211 -7.57 -19.76 7.60
CA THR A 211 -6.55 -19.49 6.61
C THR A 211 -5.23 -19.61 7.34
N LYS A 212 -4.55 -20.75 7.17
CA LYS A 212 -3.18 -20.96 7.62
C LYS A 212 -2.39 -19.72 7.23
N LYS A 213 -1.99 -18.93 8.23
CA LYS A 213 -1.05 -17.82 8.06
C LYS A 213 0.15 -18.44 7.35
N LYS A 214 0.39 -18.07 6.09
CA LYS A 214 1.59 -18.50 5.37
C LYS A 214 2.78 -18.10 6.23
N SER A 215 3.60 -19.09 6.56
CA SER A 215 4.76 -18.86 7.41
C SER A 215 5.65 -17.83 6.72
N TRP A 216 6.16 -16.85 7.45
CA TRP A 216 7.08 -15.85 6.92
C TRP A 216 8.30 -16.48 6.23
N VAL A 217 8.67 -17.69 6.66
CA VAL A 217 9.73 -18.51 6.04
C VAL A 217 9.39 -18.90 4.59
N GLU A 218 8.12 -19.15 4.29
CA GLU A 218 7.67 -19.52 2.93
C GLU A 218 7.71 -18.30 1.99
N ILE A 219 7.41 -17.12 2.52
CA ILE A 219 7.52 -15.84 1.79
C ILE A 219 8.99 -15.52 1.51
N LEU A 220 9.87 -15.72 2.51
CA LEU A 220 11.31 -15.48 2.37
C LEU A 220 11.96 -16.44 1.36
N ALA A 221 11.56 -17.73 1.38
CA ALA A 221 12.04 -18.72 0.41
C ALA A 221 11.62 -18.37 -1.02
N TRP A 222 10.41 -17.86 -1.23
CA TRP A 222 9.95 -17.36 -2.53
C TRP A 222 10.79 -16.18 -3.03
N LEU A 223 11.13 -15.25 -2.13
CA LEU A 223 11.88 -14.05 -2.46
C LEU A 223 13.33 -14.38 -2.83
N ILE A 224 13.97 -15.30 -2.10
CA ILE A 224 15.30 -15.83 -2.41
C ILE A 224 15.32 -16.54 -3.77
N GLY A 225 14.28 -17.34 -4.07
CA GLY A 225 14.16 -18.03 -5.36
C GLY A 225 14.09 -17.07 -6.56
N ILE A 226 13.37 -15.95 -6.42
CA ILE A 226 13.28 -14.92 -7.48
C ILE A 226 14.65 -14.26 -7.70
N ILE A 227 15.36 -13.91 -6.62
CA ILE A 227 16.68 -13.28 -6.71
C ILE A 227 17.68 -14.22 -7.39
N ALA A 228 17.72 -15.50 -6.99
CA ALA A 228 18.60 -16.48 -7.61
C ALA A 228 18.30 -16.68 -9.11
N GLY A 229 17.03 -16.68 -9.49
CA GLY A 229 16.62 -16.76 -10.90
C GLY A 229 17.07 -15.56 -11.73
N LEU A 230 16.96 -14.34 -11.18
CA LEU A 230 17.44 -13.12 -11.85
C LEU A 230 18.96 -13.12 -12.03
N VAL A 231 19.72 -13.59 -11.03
CA VAL A 231 21.18 -13.72 -11.13
C VAL A 231 21.56 -14.72 -12.22
N ALA A 232 20.90 -15.88 -12.28
CA ALA A 232 21.17 -16.87 -13.32
C ALA A 232 20.85 -16.35 -14.75
N ILE A 233 19.75 -15.60 -14.91
CA ILE A 233 19.41 -14.96 -16.19
C ILE A 233 20.45 -13.88 -16.56
N TYR A 234 20.88 -13.10 -15.57
CA TYR A 234 21.89 -12.05 -15.77
C TYR A 234 23.24 -12.63 -16.20
N GLU A 235 23.71 -13.69 -15.53
CA GLU A 235 24.94 -14.39 -15.91
C GLU A 235 24.82 -15.04 -17.30
N PHE A 236 23.66 -15.60 -17.65
CA PHE A 236 23.42 -16.17 -18.97
C PHE A 236 23.47 -15.13 -20.10
N ILE A 237 22.90 -13.94 -19.88
CA ILE A 237 22.92 -12.85 -20.86
C ILE A 237 24.35 -12.32 -21.02
N ILE A 238 25.08 -12.10 -19.93
CA ILE A 238 26.46 -11.60 -20.00
C ILE A 238 27.38 -12.62 -20.70
N THR A 239 27.28 -13.90 -20.34
CA THR A 239 28.13 -14.96 -20.91
C THR A 239 27.89 -15.14 -22.40
N ASN A 240 26.66 -14.94 -22.88
CA ASN A 240 26.34 -14.96 -24.32
C ASN A 240 26.72 -13.68 -25.06
N LEU A 241 27.02 -12.59 -24.37
CA LEU A 241 27.50 -11.33 -24.98
C LEU A 241 29.03 -11.26 -25.04
N THR A 242 29.74 -12.09 -24.29
CA THR A 242 31.21 -12.11 -24.21
C THR A 242 31.89 -13.25 -24.96
N ASN A 243 31.11 -14.21 -25.50
CA ASN A 243 31.55 -15.19 -26.50
C ASN A 243 31.01 -14.80 -27.88
#